data_AF-A0A6J7VA29-F1
#
_entry.id   AF-A0A6J7VA29-F1
#
_cell.length_a   1.000
_cell.length_b   1.000
_cell.length_c   1.000
_cell.angle_alpha   90.00
_cell.angle_beta   90.00
_cell.angle_gamma   90.00
#
_symmetry.space_group_name_H-M   'P 1'
#
loop_
_entity.id
_entity.type
_entity.pdbx_description
1 polymer ?
#
loop_
_entity_poly.entity_id
_entity_poly.type
_entity_poly.pdbx_seq_one_letter_code
_entity_poly.pdbx_strand_id
1 'polypeptide(L)' 'MAITKRTMAEINAKHTGQTLEKILIDSDRDNWFNAVDAKAYGFIDHIATSDGQVSGGKA' A
#
# COMPACT_ATOMS: atom_id res chain seq x y z
N MET A 1 -17.81 -12.48 8.05
CA MET A 1 -16.98 -11.69 7.11
C MET A 1 -16.31 -10.46 7.75
N ALA A 2 -16.66 -10.03 8.97
CA ALA A 2 -16.07 -8.83 9.58
C ALA A 2 -14.62 -8.98 10.10
N ILE A 3 -14.22 -10.19 10.55
CA ILE A 3 -12.87 -10.43 11.11
C ILE A 3 -11.80 -10.21 10.04
N THR A 4 -11.97 -10.80 8.86
CA THR A 4 -11.00 -10.66 7.76
C THR A 4 -10.80 -9.22 7.32
N LYS A 5 -11.89 -8.41 7.18
CA LYS A 5 -11.79 -7.00 6.80
C LYS A 5 -10.94 -6.22 7.82
N ARG A 6 -11.18 -6.43 9.11
CA ARG A 6 -10.42 -5.76 10.18
C ARG A 6 -8.96 -6.19 10.22
N THR A 7 -8.68 -7.49 10.14
CA THR A 7 -7.29 -7.99 10.14
C THR A 7 -6.48 -7.43 8.97
N MET A 8 -7.07 -7.37 7.77
CA MET A 8 -6.39 -6.76 6.62
C MET A 8 -6.13 -5.26 6.84
N ALA A 9 -7.12 -4.54 7.39
CA ALA A 9 -6.97 -3.11 7.65
C ALA A 9 -5.87 -2.82 8.70
N GLU A 10 -5.75 -3.65 9.73
CA GLU A 10 -4.69 -3.53 10.76
C GLU A 10 -3.29 -3.79 10.18
N ILE A 11 -3.14 -4.78 9.29
CA ILE A 11 -1.88 -5.05 8.57
C ILE A 11 -1.52 -3.84 7.69
N ASN A 12 -2.46 -3.36 6.89
CA ASN A 12 -2.23 -2.21 6.01
C ASN A 12 -1.86 -0.96 6.83
N ALA A 13 -2.56 -0.66 7.92
CA ALA A 13 -2.24 0.46 8.79
C ALA A 13 -0.80 0.37 9.34
N LYS A 14 -0.40 -0.82 9.80
CA LYS A 14 0.96 -1.06 10.32
C LYS A 14 2.05 -0.80 9.29
N HIS A 15 1.86 -1.24 8.04
CA HIS A 15 2.90 -1.15 7.01
C HIS A 15 2.90 0.19 6.27
N THR A 16 1.75 0.86 6.15
CA THR A 16 1.65 2.18 5.49
C THR A 16 1.92 3.35 6.43
N GLY A 17 1.86 3.13 7.74
CA GLY A 17 1.90 4.19 8.74
C GLY A 17 0.59 5.00 8.84
N GLN A 18 -0.47 4.59 8.13
CA GLN A 18 -1.78 5.22 8.23
C GLN A 18 -2.57 4.71 9.44
N THR A 19 -3.58 5.46 9.85
CA THR A 19 -4.48 5.03 10.92
C THR A 19 -5.43 3.94 10.43
N LEU A 20 -5.88 3.08 11.36
CA LEU A 20 -6.86 2.03 11.06
C LEU A 20 -8.16 2.59 10.47
N GLU A 21 -8.66 3.71 11.02
CA GLU A 21 -9.88 4.36 10.53
C GLU A 21 -9.73 4.84 9.09
N LYS A 22 -8.57 5.42 8.73
CA LYS A 22 -8.32 5.86 7.37
C LYS A 22 -8.31 4.68 6.39
N ILE A 23 -7.63 3.59 6.74
CA ILE A 23 -7.62 2.38 5.90
C ILE A 23 -9.05 1.82 5.74
N LEU A 24 -9.86 1.82 6.80
CA LEU A 24 -11.24 1.32 6.72
C LEU A 24 -12.14 2.16 5.81
N ILE A 25 -11.98 3.48 5.82
CA ILE A 25 -12.70 4.41 4.93
C ILE A 25 -12.21 4.23 3.49
N ASP A 26 -10.90 4.23 3.30
CA ASP A 26 -10.28 4.13 1.96
C ASP A 26 -10.50 2.74 1.34
N SER A 27 -10.69 1.70 2.14
CA SER A 27 -10.96 0.33 1.69
C SER A 27 -12.45 -0.01 1.63
N ASP A 28 -13.34 0.95 1.90
CA ASP A 28 -14.78 0.70 1.78
C ASP A 28 -15.22 0.60 0.30
N ARG A 29 -14.46 1.24 -0.58
CA ARG A 29 -14.58 1.17 -2.04
C ARG A 29 -13.21 1.01 -2.67
N ASP A 30 -13.18 0.62 -3.94
CA ASP A 30 -11.93 0.54 -4.68
C ASP A 30 -11.30 1.93 -4.77
N ASN A 31 -10.12 2.08 -4.17
CA ASN A 31 -9.31 3.28 -4.25
C ASN A 31 -8.04 2.98 -5.05
N TRP A 32 -7.95 3.57 -6.24
CA TRP A 32 -6.88 3.29 -7.20
C TRP A 32 -5.79 4.36 -7.05
N PHE A 33 -4.54 3.90 -6.92
CA PHE A 33 -3.38 4.77 -6.75
C PHE A 33 -2.48 4.69 -7.97
N ASN A 34 -1.98 5.83 -8.43
CA ASN A 34 -0.79 5.83 -9.29
C ASN A 34 0.46 5.59 -8.42
N ALA A 35 1.62 5.37 -9.05
CA ALA A 35 2.86 5.05 -8.33
C ALA A 35 3.28 6.14 -7.33
N VAL A 36 3.10 7.42 -7.68
CA VAL A 36 3.47 8.56 -6.82
C VAL A 36 2.57 8.61 -5.59
N ASP A 37 1.26 8.45 -5.78
CA ASP A 37 0.28 8.46 -4.70
C ASP A 37 0.47 7.24 -3.78
N ALA A 38 0.73 6.05 -4.35
CA ALA A 38 1.01 4.85 -3.57
C ALA A 38 2.24 5.01 -2.68
N LYS A 39 3.29 5.67 -3.19
CA LYS A 39 4.49 6.00 -2.40
C LYS A 39 4.17 7.00 -1.29
N ALA A 40 3.48 8.09 -1.62
CA ALA A 40 3.10 9.10 -0.64
C ALA A 40 2.18 8.56 0.47
N TYR A 41 1.33 7.59 0.12
CA TYR A 41 0.45 6.91 1.06
C TYR A 41 1.20 5.93 1.97
N GLY A 42 2.38 5.46 1.55
CA GLY A 42 3.21 4.50 2.28
C GLY A 42 3.00 3.04 1.86
N PHE A 43 2.34 2.78 0.73
CA PHE A 43 2.22 1.41 0.21
C PHE A 43 3.52 0.89 -0.40
N ILE A 44 4.38 1.78 -0.89
CA ILE A 44 5.67 1.44 -1.51
C ILE A 44 6.74 2.45 -1.10
N ASP A 45 8.00 2.01 -1.00
CA ASP A 45 9.11 2.86 -0.58
C ASP A 45 9.78 3.61 -1.75
N HIS A 46 9.83 2.97 -2.92
CA HIS A 46 10.54 3.47 -4.09
C HIS A 46 9.79 3.16 -5.40
N ILE A 47 9.97 4.04 -6.39
CA ILE A 47 9.42 3.88 -7.74
C ILE A 47 10.61 3.70 -8.68
N ALA A 48 10.74 2.52 -9.28
CA ALA A 48 11.75 2.27 -10.30
C ALA A 48 11.30 2.84 -11.66
N THR A 49 12.23 3.48 -12.36
CA THR A 49 12.04 4.09 -13.68
C THR A 49 12.84 3.39 -14.77
N SER A 50 13.79 2.54 -14.38
CA SER A 50 14.58 1.70 -15.27
C SER A 50 14.97 0.40 -14.58
N ASP A 51 15.31 -0.62 -15.37
CA ASP A 51 15.64 -1.96 -14.89
C ASP A 51 16.85 -1.97 -13.93
N GLY A 52 17.85 -1.13 -14.18
CA GLY A 52 19.04 -1.01 -13.35
C GLY A 52 18.79 -0.49 -11.93
N GLN A 53 17.58 -0.02 -11.61
CA GLN A 53 17.19 0.44 -10.27
C GLN A 53 16.60 -0.69 -9.41
N VAL A 54 16.38 -1.88 -9.96
CA VAL A 54 15.83 -3.04 -9.24
C VAL A 54 16.96 -4.01 -8.89
N SER A 55 17.30 -4.12 -7.61
CA SER A 55 18.24 -5.14 -7.15
C SER A 55 17.57 -6.52 -7.13
N GLY A 56 18.11 -7.49 -7.88
CA GLY A 56 17.62 -8.87 -7.88
C GLY A 56 16.68 -9.24 -9.03
N GLY A 57 16.47 -8.33 -9.99
CA GLY A 57 15.92 -8.70 -11.30
C GLY A 57 16.88 -9.68 -11.97
N LYS A 58 16.48 -10.95 -12.10
CA LYS A 58 17.24 -11.86 -12.96
C LYS A 58 17.06 -11.36 -14.39
N ALA A 59 18.17 -10.90 -14.97
CA ALA A 59 18.30 -10.65 -16.41
C ALA A 59 17.95 -11.91 -17.23
#